data_AF-A0A3N1VFH5-F1
#
_entry.id   AF-A0A3N1VFH5-F1
#
_cell.length_a   1.000
_cell.length_b   1.000
_cell.length_c   1.000
_cell.angle_alpha   90.00
_cell.angle_beta   90.00
_cell.angle_gamma   90.00
#
_symmetry.space_group_name_H-M   'P 1'
#
loop_
_entity.id
_entity.type
_entity.pdbx_description
1 polymer ?
#
loop_
_entity_poly.entity_id
_entity_poly.type
_entity_poly.pdbx_seq_one_letter_code
_entity_poly.pdbx_strand_id
1 'polypeptide(L)'
;MGDVIALEEKRRRLRARRAFYPWERRFHCLFDEHTSVRDLPDAVLAVLIQPGEQCTRLLQSLVLRILTGESDVELEQLSPAQKILTIDVTLFLVDQIRFECMRRLGWVEPDPRVDTPIVDLVDQAAQGKVPAMQATPPILASHPLYAEYQKTFEGDQGAFVRKLIPRAIEEFIRRNKS
;
A
#
# COMPACT_ATOMS: atom_id res chain seq x y z
N MET A 1 -14.52 29.34 -7.49
CA MET A 1 -13.40 28.37 -7.52
C MET A 1 -12.95 27.96 -6.11
N GLY A 2 -12.89 28.88 -5.12
CA GLY A 2 -12.56 28.53 -3.72
C GLY A 2 -13.54 27.59 -3.02
N ASP A 3 -14.86 27.71 -3.25
CA ASP A 3 -15.85 26.86 -2.57
C ASP A 3 -15.85 25.39 -3.02
N VAL A 4 -15.49 25.13 -4.28
CA VAL A 4 -15.41 23.77 -4.83
C VAL A 4 -14.21 23.04 -4.25
N ILE A 5 -13.06 23.72 -4.15
CA ILE A 5 -11.82 23.18 -3.58
C ILE A 5 -12.03 22.84 -2.09
N ALA A 6 -12.64 23.75 -1.32
CA ALA A 6 -12.94 23.52 0.10
C ALA A 6 -13.93 22.35 0.33
N LEU A 7 -14.87 22.14 -0.59
CA LEU A 7 -15.83 21.04 -0.52
C LEU A 7 -15.16 19.69 -0.81
N GLU A 8 -14.27 19.64 -1.80
CA GLU A 8 -13.51 18.44 -2.15
C GLU A 8 -12.53 18.03 -1.02
N GLU A 9 -11.82 18.99 -0.44
CA GLU A 9 -10.95 18.77 0.72
C GLU A 9 -11.73 18.22 1.92
N LYS A 10 -12.90 18.81 2.22
CA LYS A 10 -13.76 18.33 3.31
C LYS A 10 -14.27 16.93 3.07
N ARG A 11 -14.64 16.59 1.83
CA ARG A 11 -15.06 15.23 1.45
C ARG A 11 -13.90 14.24 1.59
N ARG A 12 -12.70 14.61 1.14
CA ARG A 12 -11.49 13.78 1.28
C ARG A 12 -11.20 13.49 2.75
N ARG A 13 -11.19 14.51 3.60
CA ARG A 13 -10.99 14.38 5.05
C ARG A 13 -12.02 13.47 5.72
N LEU A 14 -13.30 13.62 5.38
CA LEU A 14 -14.36 12.76 5.92
C LEU A 14 -14.20 11.29 5.47
N ARG A 15 -13.82 11.07 4.21
CA ARG A 15 -13.55 9.73 3.67
C ARG A 15 -12.35 9.10 4.38
N ALA A 16 -11.23 9.81 4.48
CA ALA A 16 -10.02 9.34 5.16
C ALA A 16 -10.32 8.94 6.61
N ARG A 17 -10.98 9.82 7.37
CA ARG A 17 -11.34 9.56 8.77
C ARG A 17 -12.21 8.30 8.93
N ARG A 18 -13.19 8.09 8.04
CA ARG A 18 -14.04 6.89 8.06
C ARG A 18 -13.27 5.63 7.68
N ALA A 19 -12.41 5.73 6.67
CA ALA A 19 -11.61 4.62 6.18
C ALA A 19 -10.59 4.15 7.23
N PHE A 20 -9.91 5.09 7.89
CA PHE A 20 -8.89 4.79 8.88
C PHE A 20 -9.42 4.50 10.29
N TYR A 21 -10.67 4.84 10.62
CA TYR A 21 -11.22 4.61 11.97
C TYR A 21 -10.97 3.19 12.54
N PRO A 22 -11.16 2.09 11.78
CA PRO A 22 -10.82 0.75 12.27
C PRO A 22 -9.33 0.56 12.52
N TRP A 23 -8.48 1.17 11.70
CA TRP A 23 -7.03 1.14 11.86
C TRP A 23 -6.59 1.92 13.08
N GLU A 24 -7.15 3.10 13.34
CA GLU A 24 -6.83 3.89 14.53
C GLU A 24 -7.15 3.11 15.81
N ARG A 25 -8.31 2.44 15.84
CA ARG A 25 -8.69 1.58 16.98
C ARG A 25 -7.79 0.36 17.15
N ARG A 26 -7.28 -0.20 16.06
CA ARG A 26 -6.44 -1.41 16.08
C ARG A 26 -4.99 -1.09 16.43
N PHE A 27 -4.44 -0.03 15.84
CA PHE A 27 -3.02 0.33 15.95
C PHE A 27 -2.74 1.40 16.99
N HIS A 28 -3.78 2.01 17.58
CA HIS A 28 -3.66 3.09 18.55
C HIS A 28 -2.82 4.26 18.02
N CYS A 29 -2.91 4.52 16.72
CA CYS A 29 -2.22 5.59 16.00
C CYS A 29 -3.27 6.41 15.22
N LEU A 30 -3.03 7.71 15.04
CA LEU A 30 -3.91 8.57 14.24
C LEU A 30 -3.50 8.52 12.78
N PHE A 31 -4.47 8.46 11.89
CA PHE A 31 -4.26 8.51 10.45
C PHE A 31 -5.28 9.47 9.81
N ASP A 32 -4.83 10.24 8.83
CA ASP A 32 -5.60 11.29 8.20
C ASP A 32 -5.52 11.25 6.67
N GLU A 33 -6.13 12.23 6.02
CA GLU A 33 -6.14 12.35 4.56
C GLU A 33 -4.77 12.62 3.92
N HIS A 34 -3.75 12.92 4.73
CA HIS A 34 -2.38 13.17 4.28
C HIS A 34 -1.46 11.98 4.54
N THR A 35 -1.90 11.01 5.33
CA THR A 35 -1.12 9.83 5.69
C THR A 35 -0.74 9.02 4.44
N SER A 36 0.55 8.96 4.17
CA SER A 36 1.15 8.17 3.09
C SER A 36 1.66 6.81 3.60
N VAL A 37 2.10 5.94 2.69
CA VAL A 37 2.72 4.65 3.08
C VAL A 37 4.02 4.89 3.86
N ARG A 38 4.77 5.95 3.52
CA ARG A 38 6.00 6.34 4.22
C ARG A 38 5.75 6.75 5.67
N ASP A 39 4.60 7.32 5.97
CA ASP A 39 4.27 7.79 7.32
C ASP A 39 3.88 6.67 8.28
N LEU A 40 3.63 5.46 7.76
CA LEU A 40 3.24 4.32 8.59
C LEU A 40 4.37 3.92 9.54
N PRO A 41 4.10 3.79 10.87
CA PRO A 41 5.08 3.28 11.82
C PRO A 41 5.53 1.85 11.48
N ASP A 42 6.77 1.50 11.83
CA ASP A 42 7.29 0.15 11.58
C ASP A 42 6.41 -0.95 12.22
N ALA A 43 5.86 -0.70 13.40
CA ALA A 43 4.94 -1.63 14.07
C ALA A 43 3.65 -1.87 13.26
N VAL A 44 3.14 -0.85 12.57
CA VAL A 44 1.95 -0.96 11.70
C VAL A 44 2.32 -1.73 10.44
N LEU A 45 3.43 -1.38 9.79
CA LEU A 45 3.94 -2.09 8.62
C LEU A 45 4.19 -3.57 8.92
N ALA A 46 4.80 -3.89 10.05
CA ALA A 46 5.11 -5.25 10.47
C ALA A 46 3.87 -6.14 10.64
N VAL A 47 2.71 -5.54 10.94
CA VAL A 47 1.42 -6.25 10.93
C VAL A 47 0.87 -6.35 9.51
N LEU A 48 0.85 -5.26 8.75
CA LEU A 48 0.24 -5.21 7.42
C LEU A 48 0.93 -6.11 6.39
N ILE A 49 2.24 -6.37 6.55
CA ILE A 49 3.00 -7.24 5.63
C ILE A 49 2.95 -8.72 5.99
N GLN A 50 2.39 -9.11 7.14
CA GLN A 50 2.43 -10.53 7.51
C GLN A 50 1.66 -11.38 6.48
N PRO A 51 2.20 -12.56 6.12
CA PRO A 51 1.48 -13.48 5.26
C PRO A 51 0.21 -13.96 5.97
N GLY A 52 -0.90 -13.98 5.23
CA GLY A 52 -2.16 -14.54 5.72
C GLY A 52 -3.37 -13.69 5.35
N GLU A 53 -4.54 -14.31 5.49
CA GLU A 53 -5.80 -13.72 5.06
C GLU A 53 -6.20 -12.51 5.91
N GLN A 54 -5.80 -12.48 7.19
CA GLN A 54 -6.14 -11.38 8.10
C GLN A 54 -5.55 -10.04 7.65
N CYS A 55 -4.29 -10.00 7.22
CA CYS A 55 -3.63 -8.78 6.75
C CYS A 55 -4.23 -8.28 5.45
N THR A 56 -4.48 -9.20 4.51
CA THR A 56 -5.16 -8.89 3.26
C THR A 56 -6.54 -8.31 3.52
N ARG A 57 -7.31 -8.87 4.47
CA ARG A 57 -8.63 -8.33 4.86
C ARG A 57 -8.54 -6.93 5.47
N LEU A 58 -7.50 -6.60 6.24
CA LEU A 58 -7.30 -5.25 6.79
C LEU A 58 -7.10 -4.21 5.69
N LEU A 59 -6.29 -4.53 4.69
CA LEU A 59 -6.02 -3.66 3.55
C LEU A 59 -7.22 -3.59 2.60
N GLN A 60 -7.85 -4.72 2.34
CA GLN A 60 -9.06 -4.79 1.52
C GLN A 60 -10.20 -3.97 2.14
N SER A 61 -10.42 -4.07 3.46
CA SER A 61 -11.43 -3.26 4.15
C SER A 61 -11.14 -1.77 4.03
N LEU A 62 -9.87 -1.36 4.13
CA LEU A 62 -9.48 0.03 3.92
C LEU A 62 -9.79 0.49 2.49
N VAL A 63 -9.33 -0.25 1.48
CA VAL A 63 -9.58 0.05 0.05
C VAL A 63 -11.07 0.16 -0.21
N LEU A 64 -11.85 -0.82 0.24
CA LEU A 64 -13.29 -0.87 0.06
C LEU A 64 -13.98 0.39 0.64
N ARG A 65 -13.64 0.77 1.88
CA ARG A 65 -14.18 1.99 2.53
C ARG A 65 -13.80 3.27 1.80
N ILE A 66 -12.61 3.32 1.20
CA ILE A 66 -12.18 4.48 0.39
C ILE A 66 -13.01 4.54 -0.90
N LEU A 67 -13.13 3.42 -1.61
CA LEU A 67 -13.80 3.37 -2.92
C LEU A 67 -15.32 3.59 -2.83
N THR A 68 -15.98 3.06 -1.79
CA THR A 68 -17.43 3.20 -1.63
C THR A 68 -17.82 4.40 -0.78
N GLY A 69 -16.94 4.84 0.14
CA GLY A 69 -17.25 5.84 1.17
C GLY A 69 -18.14 5.32 2.30
N GLU A 70 -18.46 4.02 2.30
CA GLU A 70 -19.32 3.35 3.27
C GLU A 70 -18.51 2.66 4.38
N SER A 71 -19.06 2.67 5.60
CA SER A 71 -18.37 2.11 6.77
C SER A 71 -18.58 0.61 6.96
N ASP A 72 -19.66 0.02 6.44
CA ASP A 72 -20.00 -1.39 6.71
C ASP A 72 -20.32 -2.13 5.42
N VAL A 73 -19.49 -1.88 4.40
CA VAL A 73 -19.55 -2.59 3.12
C VAL A 73 -18.66 -3.82 3.17
N GLU A 74 -19.13 -4.91 2.57
CA GLU A 74 -18.39 -6.15 2.38
C GLU A 74 -18.13 -6.40 0.90
N LEU A 75 -17.05 -7.12 0.59
CA LEU A 75 -16.68 -7.40 -0.80
C LEU A 75 -17.80 -8.14 -1.54
N GLU A 76 -18.47 -9.06 -0.85
CA GLU A 76 -19.54 -9.94 -1.32
C GLU A 76 -20.72 -9.15 -1.90
N GLN A 77 -20.98 -7.95 -1.35
CA GLN A 77 -22.08 -7.07 -1.73
C GLN A 77 -21.81 -6.28 -3.02
N LEU A 78 -20.56 -6.24 -3.49
CA LEU A 78 -20.19 -5.53 -4.70
C LEU A 78 -20.55 -6.29 -5.98
N SER A 79 -20.74 -5.54 -7.07
CA SER A 79 -20.81 -6.12 -8.42
C SER A 79 -19.49 -6.81 -8.80
N PRO A 80 -19.49 -7.79 -9.72
CA PRO A 80 -18.25 -8.48 -10.14
C PRO A 80 -17.12 -7.54 -10.59
N ALA A 81 -17.45 -6.46 -11.33
CA ALA A 81 -16.47 -5.48 -11.78
C ALA A 81 -15.83 -4.71 -10.60
N GLN A 82 -16.64 -4.30 -9.62
CA GLN A 82 -16.17 -3.63 -8.41
C GLN A 82 -15.33 -4.57 -7.52
N LYS A 83 -15.65 -5.87 -7.48
CA LYS A 83 -14.84 -6.87 -6.76
C LYS A 83 -13.44 -6.98 -7.35
N ILE A 84 -13.35 -7.13 -8.67
CA ILE A 84 -12.07 -7.21 -9.39
C ILE A 84 -11.25 -5.95 -9.13
N LEU A 85 -11.84 -4.77 -9.32
CA LEU A 85 -11.18 -3.49 -9.05
C LEU A 85 -10.67 -3.38 -7.62
N THR A 86 -11.49 -3.76 -6.64
CA THR A 86 -11.11 -3.73 -5.21
C THR A 86 -9.94 -4.66 -4.94
N ILE A 87 -9.95 -5.87 -5.52
CA ILE A 87 -8.85 -6.84 -5.39
C ILE A 87 -7.57 -6.30 -6.02
N ASP A 88 -7.63 -5.77 -7.24
CA ASP A 88 -6.46 -5.23 -7.94
C ASP A 88 -5.82 -4.06 -7.18
N VAL A 89 -6.63 -3.13 -6.69
CA VAL A 89 -6.16 -1.99 -5.89
C VAL A 89 -5.62 -2.46 -4.53
N THR A 90 -6.22 -3.49 -3.93
CA THR A 90 -5.70 -4.09 -2.69
C THR A 90 -4.33 -4.74 -2.93
N LEU A 91 -4.17 -5.53 -3.98
CA LEU A 91 -2.89 -6.17 -4.32
C LEU A 91 -1.80 -5.12 -4.61
N PHE A 92 -2.16 -4.04 -5.29
CA PHE A 92 -1.27 -2.92 -5.50
C PHE A 92 -0.84 -2.27 -4.18
N LEU A 93 -1.79 -1.95 -3.28
CA LEU A 93 -1.47 -1.34 -2.00
C LEU A 93 -0.59 -2.26 -1.12
N VAL A 94 -0.87 -3.57 -1.14
CA VAL A 94 -0.05 -4.59 -0.49
C VAL A 94 1.40 -4.53 -1.00
N ASP A 95 1.60 -4.44 -2.31
CA ASP A 95 2.93 -4.33 -2.91
C ASP A 95 3.62 -3.02 -2.47
N GLN A 96 2.92 -1.88 -2.45
CA GLN A 96 3.50 -0.61 -1.99
C GLN A 96 4.01 -0.69 -0.54
N ILE A 97 3.24 -1.31 0.36
CA ILE A 97 3.63 -1.51 1.76
C ILE A 97 4.87 -2.43 1.85
N ARG A 98 4.90 -3.51 1.07
CA ARG A 98 6.04 -4.44 1.04
C ARG A 98 7.30 -3.79 0.49
N PHE A 99 7.18 -2.96 -0.55
CA PHE A 99 8.29 -2.20 -1.10
C PHE A 99 8.80 -1.14 -0.11
N GLU A 100 7.93 -0.49 0.66
CA GLU A 100 8.36 0.40 1.74
C GLU A 100 9.15 -0.34 2.81
N CYS A 101 8.74 -1.56 3.20
CA CYS A 101 9.54 -2.40 4.10
C CYS A 101 10.90 -2.75 3.51
N MET A 102 10.95 -3.15 2.23
CA MET A 102 12.22 -3.42 1.52
C MET A 102 13.11 -2.17 1.47
N ARG A 103 12.52 -0.99 1.28
CA ARG A 103 13.24 0.29 1.27
C ARG A 103 13.83 0.61 2.64
N ARG A 104 13.06 0.43 3.73
CA ARG A 104 13.55 0.61 5.12
C ARG A 104 14.66 -0.37 5.49
N LEU A 105 14.69 -1.56 4.87
CA LEU A 105 15.81 -2.50 4.98
C LEU A 105 17.05 -2.11 4.16
N GLY A 106 16.95 -1.13 3.27
CA GLY A 106 18.01 -0.75 2.33
C GLY A 106 18.15 -1.72 1.16
N TRP A 107 17.06 -2.36 0.73
CA TRP A 107 17.10 -3.37 -0.35
C TRP A 107 16.69 -2.83 -1.71
N VAL A 108 15.77 -1.85 -1.75
CA VAL A 108 15.25 -1.25 -2.99
C VAL A 108 15.38 0.26 -2.95
N GLU A 109 15.41 0.85 -4.13
CA GLU A 109 15.39 2.30 -4.29
C GLU A 109 14.05 2.89 -3.81
N PRO A 110 14.02 4.19 -3.44
CA PRO A 110 12.79 4.87 -3.08
C PRO A 110 11.80 4.90 -4.26
N ASP A 111 10.55 4.54 -3.98
CA ASP A 111 9.46 4.68 -4.92
C ASP A 111 8.69 5.98 -4.61
N PRO A 112 8.55 6.94 -5.55
CA PRO A 112 7.87 8.20 -5.27
C PRO A 112 6.41 8.02 -4.84
N ARG A 113 5.78 6.89 -5.15
CA ARG A 113 4.39 6.60 -4.79
C ARG A 113 4.19 6.47 -3.28
N VAL A 114 5.24 6.18 -2.51
CA VAL A 114 5.13 6.05 -1.05
C VAL A 114 4.88 7.38 -0.35
N ASP A 115 5.11 8.51 -1.03
CA ASP A 115 4.84 9.87 -0.54
C ASP A 115 3.41 10.33 -0.85
N THR A 116 2.69 9.61 -1.71
CA THR A 116 1.27 9.90 -2.01
C THR A 116 0.40 9.45 -0.84
N PRO A 117 -0.55 10.27 -0.37
CA PRO A 117 -1.50 9.85 0.66
C PRO A 117 -2.24 8.57 0.23
N ILE A 118 -2.43 7.62 1.14
CA ILE A 118 -2.99 6.30 0.83
C ILE A 118 -4.38 6.42 0.19
N VAL A 119 -5.19 7.37 0.66
CA VAL A 119 -6.52 7.65 0.11
C VAL A 119 -6.43 8.07 -1.36
N ASP A 120 -5.53 9.01 -1.67
CA ASP A 120 -5.32 9.49 -3.03
C ASP A 120 -4.71 8.39 -3.92
N LEU A 121 -3.80 7.58 -3.37
CA LEU A 121 -3.16 6.47 -4.06
C LEU A 121 -4.18 5.39 -4.46
N VAL A 122 -5.12 5.06 -3.57
CA VAL A 122 -6.24 4.14 -3.84
C VAL A 122 -7.20 4.72 -4.88
N ASP A 123 -7.58 5.99 -4.76
CA ASP A 123 -8.46 6.66 -5.72
C ASP A 123 -7.82 6.73 -7.12
N GLN A 124 -6.53 7.07 -7.21
CA GLN A 124 -5.78 7.09 -8.46
C GLN A 124 -5.68 5.70 -9.09
N ALA A 125 -5.40 4.67 -8.29
CA ALA A 125 -5.31 3.29 -8.77
C ALA A 125 -6.66 2.82 -9.33
N ALA A 126 -7.75 3.09 -8.62
CA ALA A 126 -9.09 2.73 -9.06
C ALA A 126 -9.54 3.44 -10.34
N GLN A 127 -9.01 4.65 -10.59
CA GLN A 127 -9.27 5.41 -11.81
C GLN A 127 -8.32 5.05 -12.96
N GLY A 128 -7.42 4.08 -12.78
CA GLY A 128 -6.40 3.73 -13.76
C GLY A 128 -5.36 4.84 -13.98
N LYS A 129 -5.22 5.76 -13.01
CA LYS A 129 -4.34 6.93 -13.07
C LYS A 129 -2.97 6.71 -12.47
N VAL A 130 -2.68 5.52 -11.94
CA VAL A 130 -1.33 5.15 -11.48
C VAL A 130 -0.56 4.60 -12.68
N PRO A 131 0.39 5.36 -13.26
CA PRO A 131 1.21 4.86 -14.35
C PRO A 131 2.03 3.68 -13.85
N ALA A 132 2.10 2.64 -14.67
CA ALA A 132 2.84 1.42 -14.34
C ALA A 132 2.50 0.90 -12.92
N MET A 133 1.22 0.73 -12.62
CA MET A 133 0.71 0.23 -11.33
C MET A 133 1.44 -1.04 -10.84
N GLN A 134 1.87 -1.91 -11.77
CA GLN A 134 2.61 -3.14 -11.47
C GLN A 134 4.14 -2.96 -11.38
N ALA A 135 4.68 -1.78 -11.69
CA ALA A 135 6.11 -1.49 -11.60
C ALA A 135 6.60 -1.69 -10.17
N THR A 136 7.82 -2.20 -10.06
CA THR A 136 8.52 -2.40 -8.80
C THR A 136 9.71 -1.45 -8.74
N PRO A 137 10.08 -0.96 -7.55
CA PRO A 137 11.34 -0.25 -7.42
C PRO A 137 12.51 -1.21 -7.74
N PRO A 138 13.58 -0.71 -8.38
CA PRO A 138 14.78 -1.51 -8.60
C PRO A 138 15.47 -1.83 -7.27
N ILE A 139 16.23 -2.91 -7.22
CA ILE A 139 17.05 -3.21 -6.04
C ILE A 139 18.28 -2.30 -5.98
N LEU A 140 18.70 -1.94 -4.76
CA LEU A 140 19.85 -1.08 -4.54
C LEU A 140 21.16 -1.79 -4.91
N ALA A 141 22.14 -1.01 -5.39
CA ALA A 141 23.48 -1.50 -5.72
C ALA A 141 24.20 -2.18 -4.55
N SER A 142 23.87 -1.80 -3.31
CA SER A 142 24.38 -2.41 -2.08
C SER A 142 23.78 -3.78 -1.76
N HIS A 143 22.70 -4.18 -2.44
CA HIS A 143 22.04 -5.46 -2.17
C HIS A 143 22.89 -6.63 -2.73
N PRO A 144 23.10 -7.73 -1.99
CA PRO A 144 23.96 -8.85 -2.43
C PRO A 144 23.60 -9.46 -3.79
N LEU A 145 22.32 -9.37 -4.16
CA LEU A 145 21.80 -9.92 -5.44
C LEU A 145 21.77 -8.88 -6.58
N TYR A 146 22.35 -7.69 -6.41
CA TYR A 146 22.34 -6.63 -7.43
C TYR A 146 22.91 -7.08 -8.78
N ALA A 147 24.05 -7.79 -8.75
CA ALA A 147 24.69 -8.29 -9.95
C ALA A 147 23.83 -9.35 -10.71
N GLU A 148 22.99 -10.10 -10.00
CA GLU A 148 22.05 -11.05 -10.61
C GLU A 148 20.83 -10.34 -11.19
N TYR A 149 20.32 -9.34 -10.48
CA TYR A 149 19.23 -8.49 -10.96
C TYR A 149 19.61 -7.74 -12.25
N GLN A 150 20.81 -7.17 -12.33
CA GLN A 150 21.28 -6.49 -13.54
C GLN A 150 21.37 -7.42 -14.76
N LYS A 151 21.59 -8.72 -14.55
CA LYS A 151 21.61 -9.74 -15.62
C LYS A 151 20.21 -10.26 -15.97
N THR A 152 19.20 -9.94 -15.16
CA THR A 152 17.82 -10.34 -15.40
C THR A 152 17.24 -9.48 -16.52
N PHE A 153 16.53 -10.11 -17.44
CA PHE A 153 15.83 -9.41 -18.52
C PHE A 153 14.89 -8.35 -17.93
N GLU A 154 14.82 -7.15 -18.52
CA GLU A 154 14.08 -6.01 -17.97
C GLU A 154 12.61 -6.35 -17.67
N GLY A 155 11.96 -7.14 -18.52
CA GLY A 155 10.58 -7.61 -18.31
C GLY A 155 10.38 -8.51 -17.08
N ASP A 156 11.46 -9.16 -16.60
CA ASP A 156 11.43 -10.10 -15.48
C ASP A 156 11.92 -9.48 -14.16
N GLN A 157 12.48 -8.27 -14.21
CA GLN A 157 13.01 -7.59 -13.02
C GLN A 157 11.95 -7.38 -11.94
N GLY A 158 10.70 -7.09 -12.33
CA GLY A 158 9.60 -6.98 -11.37
C GLY A 158 9.26 -8.29 -10.66
N ALA A 159 9.37 -9.41 -11.35
CA ALA A 159 9.23 -10.73 -10.73
C ALA A 159 10.42 -11.05 -9.82
N PHE A 160 11.63 -10.63 -10.20
CA PHE A 160 12.83 -10.75 -9.37
C PHE A 160 12.66 -10.03 -8.02
N VAL A 161 12.24 -8.76 -8.03
CA VAL A 161 12.01 -7.98 -6.80
C VAL A 161 10.95 -8.66 -5.92
N ARG A 162 9.83 -9.09 -6.51
CA ARG A 162 8.75 -9.76 -5.76
C ARG A 162 9.18 -11.08 -5.12
N LYS A 163 10.11 -11.82 -5.74
CA LYS A 163 10.69 -13.05 -5.13
C LYS A 163 11.47 -12.77 -3.84
N LEU A 164 11.94 -11.53 -3.62
CA LEU A 164 12.66 -11.15 -2.40
C LEU A 164 11.72 -10.81 -1.23
N ILE A 165 10.43 -10.55 -1.51
CA ILE A 165 9.44 -10.10 -0.51
C ILE A 165 9.37 -11.03 0.71
N PRO A 166 9.30 -12.38 0.59
CA PRO A 166 9.23 -13.25 1.77
C PRO A 166 10.41 -13.04 2.73
N ARG A 167 11.63 -12.97 2.20
CA ARG A 167 12.84 -12.72 3.00
C ARG A 167 12.87 -11.31 3.58
N ALA A 168 12.36 -10.32 2.85
CA ALA A 168 12.26 -8.96 3.34
C ALA A 168 11.29 -8.87 4.53
N ILE A 169 10.15 -9.55 4.46
CA ILE A 169 9.17 -9.61 5.56
C ILE A 169 9.80 -10.23 6.81
N GLU A 170 10.48 -11.36 6.66
CA GLU A 170 11.17 -12.04 7.76
C GLU A 170 12.19 -11.11 8.45
N GLU A 171 13.06 -10.48 7.67
CA GLU A 171 14.11 -9.59 8.17
C GLU A 171 13.53 -8.32 8.80
N PHE A 172 12.50 -7.73 8.20
CA PHE A 172 11.83 -6.54 8.73
C PHE A 172 11.15 -6.82 10.07
N ILE A 173 10.43 -7.94 10.19
CA ILE A 173 9.80 -8.36 11.45
C ILE A 173 10.86 -8.64 12.51
N ARG A 174 11.98 -9.29 12.14
CA ARG A 174 13.07 -9.60 13.07
C ARG A 174 13.68 -8.32 13.68
N ARG A 175 13.92 -7.29 12.88
CA ARG A 175 14.46 -5.99 13.34
C ARG A 175 13.51 -5.24 14.28
N ASN A 176 12.21 -5.39 14.09
CA ASN A 176 11.17 -4.67 14.85
C ASN A 176 10.63 -5.44 16.07
N LYS A 177 11.15 -6.64 16.35
CA LYS A 177 10.89 -7.40 17.57
C LYS A 177 11.94 -7.18 18.67
N SER A 178 13.03 -6.49 18.34
CA SER A 178 14.13 -6.16 19.27
C SER A 178 13.89 -4.79 19.91
#